data_AF-A0A379N3Q3-F1
#
_entry.id   AF-A0A379N3Q3-F1
#
_cell.length_a   1.000
_cell.length_b   1.000
_cell.length_c   1.000
_cell.angle_alpha   90.00
_cell.angle_beta   90.00
_cell.angle_gamma   90.00
#
_symmetry.space_group_name_H-M   'P 1'
#
loop_
_entity.id
_entity.type
_entity.pdbx_description
1 polymer ?
#
loop_
_entity_poly.entity_id
_entity_poly.type
_entity_poly.pdbx_seq_one_letter_code
_entity_poly.pdbx_strand_id
1 'polypeptide(L)'
;MAVDFQSKTLSELRTMVENGERAGKTGHPTFLAAVAELDRRVAGADGRLSLERTREAIRAAALEDRCLSYGDVARASGIAWSMKTRSQMRDHLAELCARADRERLPLLSAVVVRAEDVREGVLCGEALQGFIALAVRLGFDADGTPEKQSRFVKAEQQKVFAWAKRESR
;
A
#
# COMPACT_ATOMS: atom_id res chain seq x y z
N MET A 1 -27.17 -9.42 -15.13
CA MET A 1 -26.27 -10.54 -15.48
C MET A 1 -24.96 -10.34 -14.74
N ALA A 2 -24.52 -11.34 -13.97
CA ALA A 2 -23.19 -11.28 -13.35
C ALA A 2 -22.14 -11.35 -14.46
N VAL A 3 -21.18 -10.43 -14.46
CA VAL A 3 -20.04 -10.52 -15.37
C VAL A 3 -19.19 -11.70 -14.92
N ASP A 4 -18.96 -12.66 -15.81
CA ASP A 4 -17.96 -13.70 -15.59
C ASP A 4 -16.57 -13.11 -15.86
N PHE A 5 -15.81 -12.91 -14.79
CA PHE A 5 -14.43 -12.41 -14.87
C PHE A 5 -13.42 -13.52 -15.13
N GLN A 6 -13.79 -14.80 -14.93
CA GLN A 6 -12.87 -15.92 -15.12
C GLN A 6 -12.52 -16.11 -16.60
N SER A 7 -13.49 -15.98 -17.49
CA SER A 7 -13.32 -16.10 -18.94
C SER A 7 -12.68 -14.89 -19.62
N LYS A 8 -12.46 -13.77 -18.91
CA LYS A 8 -11.85 -12.56 -19.48
C LYS A 8 -10.34 -12.67 -19.59
N THR A 9 -9.77 -12.10 -20.63
CA THR A 9 -8.33 -11.92 -20.80
C THR A 9 -7.81 -10.74 -19.95
N LEU A 10 -6.50 -10.68 -19.72
CA LEU A 10 -5.86 -9.57 -19.01
C LEU A 10 -6.13 -8.20 -19.67
N SER A 11 -6.13 -8.15 -21.01
CA SER A 11 -6.39 -6.90 -21.74
C SER A 11 -7.85 -6.45 -21.56
N GLU A 12 -8.80 -7.39 -21.58
CA GLU A 12 -10.20 -7.06 -21.38
C GLU A 12 -10.46 -6.55 -19.95
N LEU A 13 -9.83 -7.17 -18.95
CA LEU A 13 -9.91 -6.72 -17.56
C LEU A 13 -9.35 -5.29 -17.40
N ARG A 14 -8.21 -4.96 -18.04
CA ARG A 14 -7.65 -3.59 -18.05
C ARG A 14 -8.60 -2.59 -18.68
N THR A 15 -9.10 -2.90 -19.86
CA THR A 15 -10.06 -2.02 -20.56
C THR A 15 -11.32 -1.79 -19.71
N MET A 16 -11.78 -2.78 -18.96
CA MET A 16 -12.93 -2.63 -18.06
C MET A 16 -12.62 -1.68 -16.88
N VAL A 17 -11.44 -1.78 -16.28
CA VAL A 17 -11.00 -0.88 -15.20
C VAL A 17 -10.85 0.56 -15.74
N GLU A 18 -10.11 0.75 -16.83
CA GLU A 18 -9.88 2.07 -17.45
C GLU A 18 -11.20 2.76 -17.85
N ASN A 19 -12.16 2.00 -18.39
CA ASN A 19 -13.47 2.53 -18.75
C ASN A 19 -14.31 2.88 -17.51
N GLY A 20 -14.20 2.10 -16.42
CA GLY A 20 -14.86 2.38 -15.15
C GLY A 20 -14.32 3.65 -14.48
N GLU A 21 -13.00 3.86 -14.53
CA GLU A 21 -12.35 5.09 -14.07
C GLU A 21 -12.76 6.31 -14.90
N ARG A 22 -12.70 6.20 -16.24
CA ARG A 22 -13.10 7.29 -17.16
C ARG A 22 -14.58 7.67 -16.99
N ALA A 23 -15.42 6.69 -16.63
CA ALA A 23 -16.84 6.91 -16.38
C ALA A 23 -17.16 7.33 -14.93
N GLY A 24 -16.16 7.46 -14.05
CA GLY A 24 -16.36 7.79 -12.63
C GLY A 24 -17.11 6.73 -11.82
N LYS A 25 -17.21 5.50 -12.31
CA LYS A 25 -17.97 4.39 -11.71
C LYS A 25 -17.11 3.51 -10.80
N THR A 26 -16.21 4.14 -10.04
CA THR A 26 -15.22 3.45 -9.20
C THR A 26 -15.82 2.74 -7.97
N GLY A 27 -17.06 3.08 -7.59
CA GLY A 27 -17.80 2.38 -6.54
C GLY A 27 -18.67 1.22 -7.03
N HIS A 28 -18.73 0.95 -8.34
CA HIS A 28 -19.63 -0.06 -8.88
C HIS A 28 -19.11 -1.48 -8.58
N PRO A 29 -19.96 -2.45 -8.14
CA PRO A 29 -19.52 -3.81 -7.82
C PRO A 29 -18.75 -4.51 -8.95
N THR A 30 -19.18 -4.31 -10.20
CA THR A 30 -18.47 -4.84 -11.39
C THR A 30 -17.08 -4.23 -11.57
N PHE A 31 -16.90 -2.95 -11.25
CA PHE A 31 -15.59 -2.30 -11.31
C PHE A 31 -14.67 -2.87 -10.24
N LEU A 32 -15.14 -2.95 -8.99
CA LEU A 32 -14.37 -3.51 -7.88
C LEU A 32 -13.97 -4.97 -8.14
N ALA A 33 -14.88 -5.77 -8.72
CA ALA A 33 -14.60 -7.16 -9.10
C ALA A 33 -13.61 -7.27 -10.28
N ALA A 34 -13.69 -6.37 -11.27
CA ALA A 34 -12.73 -6.31 -12.38
C ALA A 34 -11.32 -5.93 -11.89
N VAL A 35 -11.23 -4.94 -10.99
CA VAL A 35 -9.98 -4.53 -10.34
C VAL A 35 -9.40 -5.70 -9.54
N ALA A 36 -10.21 -6.35 -8.70
CA ALA A 36 -9.76 -7.48 -7.90
C ALA A 36 -9.28 -8.68 -8.74
N GLU A 37 -9.95 -8.99 -9.86
CA GLU A 37 -9.51 -10.03 -10.79
C GLU A 37 -8.22 -9.65 -11.50
N LEU A 38 -8.14 -8.42 -12.00
CA LEU A 38 -6.96 -7.90 -12.68
C LEU A 38 -5.75 -7.91 -11.75
N ASP A 39 -5.90 -7.41 -10.53
CA ASP A 39 -4.85 -7.40 -9.50
C ASP A 39 -4.41 -8.82 -9.12
N ARG A 40 -5.35 -9.78 -9.07
CA ARG A 40 -5.01 -11.18 -8.81
C ARG A 40 -4.10 -11.74 -9.91
N ARG A 41 -4.37 -11.42 -11.17
CA ARG A 41 -3.68 -12.00 -12.35
C ARG A 41 -2.42 -11.24 -12.79
N VAL A 42 -2.37 -9.93 -12.58
CA VAL A 42 -1.25 -9.08 -13.01
C VAL A 42 -0.12 -9.06 -11.98
N ALA A 43 -0.38 -9.43 -10.74
CA ALA A 43 0.66 -9.50 -9.73
C ALA A 43 1.81 -10.43 -10.17
N GLY A 44 3.00 -9.85 -10.27
CA GLY A 44 4.20 -10.51 -10.79
C GLY A 44 4.35 -10.48 -12.32
N ALA A 45 3.25 -10.49 -13.10
CA ALA A 45 3.27 -10.66 -14.56
C ALA A 45 3.92 -9.47 -15.31
N ASP A 46 3.70 -8.24 -14.85
CA ASP A 46 4.21 -7.02 -15.50
C ASP A 46 5.39 -6.37 -14.74
N GLY A 47 5.78 -6.94 -13.60
CA GLY A 47 6.78 -6.35 -12.71
C GLY A 47 6.35 -5.03 -12.05
N ARG A 48 5.04 -4.83 -11.83
CA ARG A 48 4.45 -3.67 -11.11
C ARG A 48 3.89 -4.06 -9.74
N LEU A 49 4.20 -3.25 -8.71
CA LEU A 49 3.71 -3.44 -7.36
C LEU A 49 2.16 -3.30 -7.31
N SER A 50 1.50 -4.09 -6.47
CA SER A 50 0.03 -4.09 -6.32
C SER A 50 -0.37 -3.45 -4.99
N LEU A 51 -1.23 -2.43 -5.03
CA LEU A 51 -1.67 -1.69 -3.84
C LEU A 51 -2.46 -2.60 -2.90
N GLU A 52 -3.39 -3.39 -3.44
CA GLU A 52 -4.21 -4.31 -2.66
C GLU A 52 -3.36 -5.38 -1.96
N ARG A 53 -2.43 -6.02 -2.68
CA ARG A 53 -1.53 -7.01 -2.06
C ARG A 53 -0.59 -6.39 -1.03
N THR A 54 -0.17 -5.15 -1.25
CA THR A 54 0.64 -4.41 -0.28
C THR A 54 -0.17 -4.10 0.98
N ARG A 55 -1.42 -3.64 0.83
CA ARG A 55 -2.35 -3.41 1.94
C ARG A 55 -2.59 -4.70 2.73
N GLU A 56 -2.86 -5.80 2.05
CA GLU A 56 -3.09 -7.10 2.69
C GLU A 56 -1.84 -7.60 3.44
N ALA A 57 -0.66 -7.47 2.83
CA ALA A 57 0.60 -7.81 3.48
C ALA A 57 0.84 -6.95 4.74
N ILE A 58 0.60 -5.64 4.64
CA ILE A 58 0.68 -4.72 5.79
C ILE A 58 -0.29 -5.13 6.88
N ARG A 59 -1.55 -5.43 6.53
CA ARG A 59 -2.56 -5.91 7.48
C ARG A 59 -2.12 -7.19 8.18
N ALA A 60 -1.62 -8.17 7.44
CA ALA A 60 -1.12 -9.43 8.00
C ALA A 60 0.06 -9.21 8.97
N ALA A 61 1.03 -8.37 8.61
CA ALA A 61 2.14 -8.04 9.49
C ALA A 61 1.69 -7.24 10.73
N ALA A 62 0.76 -6.30 10.53
CA ALA A 62 0.21 -5.45 11.58
C ALA A 62 -0.63 -6.23 12.61
N LEU A 63 -1.27 -7.33 12.22
CA LEU A 63 -1.95 -8.23 13.16
C LEU A 63 -0.99 -8.86 14.18
N GLU A 64 0.27 -9.03 13.78
CA GLU A 64 1.34 -9.57 14.62
C GLU A 64 2.20 -8.46 15.25
N ASP A 65 1.79 -7.19 15.13
CA ASP A 65 2.55 -6.02 15.59
C ASP A 65 3.97 -5.96 14.96
N ARG A 66 4.12 -6.42 13.71
CA ARG A 66 5.39 -6.46 12.98
C ARG A 66 5.43 -5.45 11.83
N CYS A 67 6.62 -4.92 11.57
CA CYS A 67 6.92 -4.13 10.37
C CYS A 67 7.30 -5.02 9.18
N LEU A 68 7.29 -4.43 7.98
CA LEU A 68 7.67 -5.05 6.72
C LEU A 68 8.88 -4.34 6.11
N SER A 69 9.68 -5.08 5.34
CA SER A 69 10.68 -4.46 4.46
C SER A 69 10.07 -4.10 3.10
N TYR A 70 10.74 -3.21 2.37
CA TYR A 70 10.46 -2.99 0.94
C TYR A 70 10.52 -4.29 0.12
N GLY A 71 11.39 -5.23 0.50
CA GLY A 71 11.49 -6.55 -0.13
C GLY A 71 10.25 -7.41 0.12
N ASP A 72 9.63 -7.31 1.30
CA ASP A 72 8.39 -8.02 1.61
C ASP A 72 7.21 -7.44 0.83
N VAL A 73 7.17 -6.12 0.63
CA VAL A 73 6.19 -5.46 -0.26
C VAL A 73 6.31 -5.96 -1.70
N ALA A 74 7.54 -6.07 -2.21
CA ALA A 74 7.80 -6.62 -3.54
C ALA A 74 7.36 -8.09 -3.64
N ARG A 75 7.70 -8.91 -2.62
CA ARG A 75 7.34 -10.32 -2.54
C ARG A 75 5.83 -10.53 -2.48
N ALA A 76 5.13 -9.73 -1.68
CA ALA A 76 3.66 -9.74 -1.61
C ALA A 76 3.03 -9.45 -2.98
N SER A 77 3.63 -8.54 -3.74
CA SER A 77 3.23 -8.24 -5.12
C SER A 77 3.66 -9.30 -6.15
N GLY A 78 4.34 -10.38 -5.73
CA GLY A 78 4.82 -11.45 -6.60
C GLY A 78 6.04 -11.08 -7.46
N ILE A 79 6.80 -10.06 -7.05
CA ILE A 79 7.89 -9.48 -7.86
C ILE A 79 9.22 -9.64 -7.15
N ALA A 80 10.25 -10.00 -7.92
CA ALA A 80 11.62 -10.04 -7.42
C ALA A 80 12.15 -8.64 -7.08
N TRP A 81 12.98 -8.55 -6.06
CA TRP A 81 13.67 -7.30 -5.75
C TRP A 81 14.65 -6.96 -6.88
N SER A 82 14.53 -5.75 -7.42
CA SER A 82 15.36 -5.25 -8.52
C SER A 82 15.44 -3.73 -8.49
N MET A 83 16.35 -3.14 -9.26
CA MET A 83 16.42 -1.67 -9.41
C MET A 83 15.11 -1.08 -9.92
N LYS A 84 14.42 -1.76 -10.85
CA LYS A 84 13.10 -1.37 -11.35
C LYS A 84 12.03 -1.41 -10.24
N THR A 85 12.08 -2.40 -9.36
CA THR A 85 11.14 -2.50 -8.22
C THR A 85 11.43 -1.38 -7.20
N ARG A 86 12.70 -1.13 -6.91
CA ARG A 86 13.14 -0.07 -5.99
C ARG A 86 12.69 1.30 -6.47
N SER A 87 12.82 1.62 -7.76
CA SER A 87 12.43 2.93 -8.30
C SER A 87 10.93 3.20 -8.19
N GLN A 88 10.10 2.15 -8.29
CA GLN A 88 8.64 2.25 -8.15
C GLN A 88 8.17 2.40 -6.69
N MET A 89 8.97 1.95 -5.71
CA MET A 89 8.53 1.79 -4.32
C MET A 89 8.05 3.10 -3.68
N ARG A 90 8.75 4.22 -3.94
CA ARG A 90 8.39 5.53 -3.38
C ARG A 90 6.99 5.95 -3.83
N ASP A 91 6.76 5.92 -5.13
CA ASP A 91 5.50 6.40 -5.71
C ASP A 91 4.35 5.43 -5.38
N HIS A 92 4.65 4.13 -5.29
CA HIS A 92 3.73 3.09 -4.84
C HIS A 92 3.25 3.31 -3.39
N LEU A 93 4.17 3.50 -2.45
CA LEU A 93 3.83 3.75 -1.04
C LEU A 93 3.12 5.10 -0.85
N ALA A 94 3.44 6.09 -1.68
CA ALA A 94 2.74 7.36 -1.69
C ALA A 94 1.27 7.20 -2.10
N GLU A 95 0.99 6.46 -3.18
CA GLU A 95 -0.40 6.20 -3.61
C GLU A 95 -1.15 5.36 -2.58
N LEU A 96 -0.49 4.37 -1.98
CA LEU A 96 -1.08 3.57 -0.90
C LEU A 96 -1.57 4.46 0.25
N CYS A 97 -0.73 5.38 0.71
CA CYS A 97 -1.09 6.30 1.79
C CYS A 97 -2.15 7.32 1.37
N ALA A 98 -2.09 7.84 0.14
CA ALA A 98 -3.11 8.74 -0.36
C ALA A 98 -4.49 8.05 -0.42
N ARG A 99 -4.53 6.77 -0.81
CA ARG A 99 -5.76 5.98 -0.77
C ARG A 99 -6.23 5.69 0.66
N ALA A 100 -5.31 5.31 1.55
CA ALA A 100 -5.62 5.08 2.95
C ALA A 100 -6.23 6.34 3.60
N ASP A 101 -5.65 7.51 3.35
CA ASP A 101 -6.15 8.79 3.87
C ASP A 101 -7.58 9.12 3.37
N ARG A 102 -7.87 8.89 2.07
CA ARG A 102 -9.23 9.01 1.51
C ARG A 102 -10.24 8.09 2.20
N GLU A 103 -9.79 6.91 2.65
CA GLU A 103 -10.58 5.94 3.40
C GLU A 103 -10.58 6.21 4.92
N ARG A 104 -9.95 7.31 5.38
CA ARG A 104 -9.74 7.67 6.80
C ARG A 104 -9.00 6.58 7.59
N LEU A 105 -8.10 5.89 6.92
CA LEU A 105 -7.20 4.90 7.50
C LEU A 105 -5.86 5.55 7.86
N PRO A 106 -5.09 4.94 8.78
CA PRO A 106 -3.73 5.42 9.07
C PRO A 106 -2.82 5.32 7.85
N LEU A 107 -1.72 6.07 7.87
CA LEU A 107 -0.72 6.05 6.79
C LEU A 107 0.00 4.69 6.78
N LEU A 108 -0.50 3.77 5.96
CA LEU A 108 -0.11 2.36 5.97
C LEU A 108 1.40 2.13 5.76
N SER A 109 2.10 3.03 5.08
CA SER A 109 3.54 2.92 4.89
C SER A 109 4.38 3.17 6.15
N ALA A 110 3.76 3.61 7.26
CA ALA A 110 4.46 3.81 8.55
C ALA A 110 5.10 2.53 9.11
N VAL A 111 4.64 1.36 8.68
CA VAL A 111 5.19 0.05 9.09
C VAL A 111 6.09 -0.56 8.02
N VAL A 112 6.39 0.16 6.93
CA VAL A 112 7.30 -0.29 5.87
C VAL A 112 8.66 0.38 6.07
N VAL A 113 9.63 -0.41 6.52
CA VAL A 113 10.97 0.04 6.95
C VAL A 113 12.07 -0.58 6.08
N ARG A 114 13.33 -0.22 6.32
CA ARG A 114 14.47 -0.90 5.66
C ARG A 114 14.63 -2.30 6.23
N ALA A 115 15.18 -3.23 5.45
CA ALA A 115 15.30 -4.63 5.86
C ALA A 115 16.04 -4.82 7.18
N GLU A 116 17.11 -4.05 7.40
CA GLU A 116 17.89 -4.04 8.65
C GLU A 116 17.11 -3.53 9.86
N ASP A 117 16.11 -2.67 9.65
CA ASP A 117 15.33 -2.03 10.72
C ASP A 117 14.03 -2.79 11.05
N VAL A 118 13.69 -3.86 10.30
CA VAL A 118 12.42 -4.60 10.48
C VAL A 118 12.28 -5.12 11.91
N ARG A 119 13.37 -5.60 12.51
CA ARG A 119 13.38 -6.15 13.87
C ARG A 119 13.10 -5.07 14.92
N GLU A 120 13.61 -3.87 14.71
CA GLU A 120 13.44 -2.75 15.64
C GLU A 120 12.15 -1.96 15.37
N GLY A 121 11.59 -2.10 14.17
CA GLY A 121 10.39 -1.38 13.73
C GLY A 121 10.62 0.12 13.57
N VAL A 122 11.86 0.54 13.30
CA VAL A 122 12.24 1.95 13.27
C VAL A 122 12.28 2.48 11.84
N LEU A 123 11.66 3.64 11.63
CA LEU A 123 11.80 4.43 10.42
C LEU A 123 12.87 5.50 10.69
N CYS A 124 14.01 5.41 10.00
CA CYS A 124 15.15 6.31 10.19
C CYS A 124 15.76 6.76 8.85
N GLY A 125 16.66 7.74 8.91
CA GLY A 125 17.40 8.23 7.74
C GLY A 125 16.51 8.71 6.60
N GLU A 126 16.86 8.34 5.36
CA GLU A 126 16.12 8.72 4.16
C GLU A 126 14.69 8.20 4.13
N ALA A 127 14.45 7.01 4.69
CA ALA A 127 13.11 6.43 4.76
C ALA A 127 12.19 7.29 5.62
N LEU A 128 12.69 7.76 6.78
CA LEU A 128 11.97 8.67 7.66
C LEU A 128 11.62 9.96 6.93
N GLN A 129 12.60 10.60 6.30
CA GLN A 129 12.38 11.86 5.61
C GLN A 129 11.38 11.72 4.47
N GLY A 130 11.44 10.61 3.71
CA GLY A 130 10.45 10.30 2.68
C GLY A 130 9.03 10.14 3.23
N PHE A 131 8.87 9.46 4.36
CA PHE A 131 7.58 9.29 5.03
C PHE A 131 7.01 10.61 5.57
N ILE A 132 7.84 11.42 6.24
CA ILE A 132 7.43 12.73 6.77
C ILE A 132 7.02 13.68 5.64
N ALA A 133 7.82 13.74 4.56
CA ALA A 133 7.47 14.56 3.39
C ALA A 133 6.14 14.13 2.75
N LEU A 134 5.89 12.82 2.68
CA LEU A 134 4.61 12.28 2.22
C LEU A 134 3.46 12.70 3.14
N ALA A 135 3.61 12.55 4.46
CA ALA A 135 2.58 12.91 5.44
C ALA A 135 2.24 14.41 5.37
N VAL A 136 3.25 15.27 5.32
CA VAL A 136 3.06 16.73 5.17
C VAL A 136 2.34 17.05 3.87
N ARG A 137 2.69 16.40 2.75
CA ARG A 137 2.01 16.59 1.46
C ARG A 137 0.53 16.16 1.49
N LEU A 138 0.19 15.18 2.34
CA LEU A 138 -1.19 14.75 2.58
C LEU A 138 -1.91 15.65 3.60
N GLY A 139 -1.25 16.67 4.15
CA GLY A 139 -1.85 17.65 5.07
C GLY A 139 -1.67 17.33 6.56
N PHE A 140 -0.83 16.35 6.91
CA PHE A 140 -0.54 16.02 8.31
C PHE A 140 0.54 16.95 8.89
N ASP A 141 0.37 17.33 10.16
CA ASP A 141 1.36 18.09 10.93
C ASP A 141 2.52 17.21 11.41
N ALA A 142 3.32 16.69 10.46
CA ALA A 142 4.39 15.73 10.71
C ALA A 142 5.80 16.34 10.61
N ASP A 143 5.93 17.59 10.15
CA ASP A 143 7.22 18.29 10.06
C ASP A 143 7.72 18.78 11.44
N GLY A 144 8.90 19.41 11.48
CA GLY A 144 9.46 19.98 12.70
C GLY A 144 10.61 19.16 13.29
N THR A 145 10.71 19.10 14.61
CA THR A 145 11.88 18.51 15.29
C THR A 145 11.94 16.98 15.12
N PRO A 146 13.13 16.37 15.21
CA PRO A 146 13.28 14.91 15.14
C PRO A 146 12.38 14.15 16.14
N GLU A 147 12.16 14.71 17.33
CA GLU A 147 11.29 14.12 18.34
C GLU A 147 9.82 14.15 17.92
N LYS A 148 9.36 15.24 17.29
CA LYS A 148 7.99 15.33 16.74
C LYS A 148 7.80 14.31 15.61
N GLN A 149 8.76 14.23 14.68
CA GLN A 149 8.74 13.26 13.59
C GLN A 149 8.70 11.82 14.11
N SER A 150 9.55 11.48 15.09
CA SER A 150 9.59 10.14 15.70
C SER A 150 8.29 9.80 16.43
N ARG A 151 7.71 10.76 17.17
CA ARG A 151 6.40 10.59 17.82
C ARG A 151 5.28 10.38 16.80
N PHE A 152 5.28 11.13 15.71
CA PHE A 152 4.30 10.99 14.64
C PHE A 152 4.37 9.59 14.00
N VAL A 153 5.56 9.12 13.63
CA VAL A 153 5.76 7.78 13.07
C VAL A 153 5.26 6.70 14.02
N LYS A 154 5.65 6.75 15.30
CA LYS A 154 5.20 5.76 16.30
C LYS A 154 3.69 5.77 16.47
N ALA A 155 3.07 6.96 16.46
CA ALA A 155 1.62 7.07 16.55
C ALA A 155 0.93 6.45 15.32
N GLU A 156 1.43 6.71 14.11
CA GLU A 156 0.90 6.10 12.89
C GLU A 156 1.08 4.57 12.88
N GLN A 157 2.24 4.05 13.27
CA GLN A 157 2.48 2.61 13.41
C GLN A 157 1.45 1.95 14.34
N GLN A 158 1.22 2.54 15.52
CA GLN A 158 0.23 2.04 16.48
C GLN A 158 -1.20 2.08 15.90
N LYS A 159 -1.54 3.13 15.13
CA LYS A 159 -2.84 3.19 14.45
C LYS A 159 -2.96 2.10 13.39
N VAL A 160 -1.90 1.80 12.62
CA VAL A 160 -1.91 0.70 11.63
C VAL A 160 -2.13 -0.65 12.33
N PHE A 161 -1.43 -0.92 13.43
CA PHE A 161 -1.61 -2.15 14.22
C PHE A 161 -3.04 -2.26 14.79
N ALA A 162 -3.57 -1.18 15.35
CA ALA A 162 -4.93 -1.14 15.87
C ALA A 162 -5.98 -1.32 14.77
N TRP A 163 -5.77 -0.71 13.60
CA TRP A 163 -6.64 -0.86 12.43
C TRP A 163 -6.71 -2.31 11.96
N ALA A 164 -5.57 -2.99 11.81
CA ALA A 164 -5.54 -4.38 11.36
C ALA A 164 -6.31 -5.31 12.32
N LYS A 165 -6.16 -5.11 13.63
CA LYS A 165 -6.89 -5.86 14.66
C LYS A 165 -8.40 -5.60 14.62
N ARG A 166 -8.83 -4.38 14.28
CA ARG A 166 -10.26 -4.04 14.11
C ARG A 166 -10.87 -4.68 12.87
N GLU A 167 -10.15 -4.73 11.75
CA GLU A 167 -10.63 -5.38 10.52
C GLU A 167 -10.67 -6.91 10.61
N SER A 168 -10.07 -7.53 11.64
CA SER A 168 -10.10 -8.98 11.84
C SER A 168 -11.23 -9.45 12.76
N ARG A 169 -12.02 -8.53 13.32
CA ARG A 169 -13.20 -8.81 14.16
C ARG A 169 -14.47 -8.67 13.35
#